data_AF-A0A1B9JGH3-F1
#
_entry.id   AF-A0A1B9JGH3-F1
#
_cell.length_a   1.000
_cell.length_b   1.000
_cell.length_c   1.000
_cell.angle_alpha   90.00
_cell.angle_beta   90.00
_cell.angle_gamma   90.00
#
_symmetry.space_group_name_H-M   'P 1'
#
loop_
_entity.id
_entity.type
_entity.pdbx_description
1 polymer ?
#
loop_
_entity_poly.entity_id
_entity_poly.type
_entity_poly.pdbx_seq_one_letter_code
_entity_poly.pdbx_strand_id
1 'polypeptide(L)'
;MRIIAKTKKLFRNPSLFIDDYKAKRKKIDLSNISFELEKKIETTAKEEEKKEVKKEEKKKEEKKKEEKKEAKKVEKEEKKKEEKKEEKKKEEKKKEEKKEAKKVEKEEKKKKKNPVYFQRVAISKNGQLFYEKLTEICKLINIPFMTGATDDVWMKGIHIDYENLYEFIKVLQYWFSENSYYLKVDNEYFLIKNITSKVDIPKLKYFDLVHVEKEYSSESYTNKYYSLIRVSFWSLQANYSNFPLYTIKENNKYISKLTQDTFKEFVNNNQDLDEFLNVRSSNFSFPIDAVITWVNGDDPEWKSEKEFYSNLHLVNDSNNNTESRANEDERFRNRNELKYLLRSIEMFAPFIRKIFIVTCGQTPEWLNIDNDRIVLVNHNEIYKDKEALPVFNSSSIETQLHHIEGLSEHFIYFNDDFMLTDFCVPNDFFFANGIMKYFPSDTRVFESDIDDSREEYLIADRNAISLIKEDFGKSGNDVMLHCPYPSRKSILSLLEDRFESEFAKCAKERFRSKNDLRPIAFMQYHYGFLKGLAIPSSLTHRYLALYKDTIDRQFNGVFVTRKYKSICINDVAVPTERLSAVNELTIQFLESYFPFESSFEK
;
A
#
# COMPACT_ATOMS: atom_id res chain seq x y z
N MET A 1 -39.25 8.54 -12.53
CA MET A 1 -39.43 8.29 -11.07
C MET A 1 -39.85 6.86 -10.71
N ARG A 2 -40.82 6.21 -11.40
CA ARG A 2 -41.21 4.82 -11.11
C ARG A 2 -40.11 3.76 -11.35
N ILE A 3 -39.22 3.97 -12.33
CA ILE A 3 -38.04 3.10 -12.55
C ILE A 3 -37.09 3.18 -11.35
N ILE A 4 -36.79 4.39 -10.86
CA ILE A 4 -35.85 4.68 -9.75
C ILE A 4 -36.27 4.00 -8.43
N ALA A 5 -37.57 3.95 -8.12
CA ALA A 5 -38.08 3.29 -6.92
C ALA A 5 -38.02 1.76 -7.01
N LYS A 6 -38.19 1.19 -8.22
CA LYS A 6 -38.14 -0.25 -8.46
C LYS A 6 -36.70 -0.76 -8.45
N THR A 7 -35.75 -0.04 -9.05
CA THR A 7 -34.32 -0.36 -8.97
C THR A 7 -33.82 -0.30 -7.53
N LYS A 8 -34.12 0.75 -6.76
CA LYS A 8 -33.72 0.83 -5.33
C LYS A 8 -34.23 -0.32 -4.45
N LYS A 9 -35.37 -0.94 -4.80
CA LYS A 9 -35.95 -2.08 -4.05
C LYS A 9 -35.33 -3.43 -4.47
N LEU A 10 -34.96 -3.58 -5.74
CA LEU A 10 -34.21 -4.72 -6.28
C LEU A 10 -32.79 -4.82 -5.69
N PHE A 11 -32.14 -3.70 -5.38
CA PHE A 11 -30.75 -3.65 -4.89
C PHE A 11 -30.57 -3.83 -3.39
N ARG A 12 -31.65 -4.00 -2.62
CA ARG A 12 -31.57 -4.30 -1.18
C ARG A 12 -31.62 -5.80 -0.86
N ASN A 13 -32.00 -6.67 -1.81
CA ASN A 13 -32.14 -8.10 -1.56
C ASN A 13 -31.69 -8.93 -2.78
N PRO A 14 -30.46 -9.47 -2.78
CA PRO A 14 -29.83 -10.12 -3.94
C PRO A 14 -30.60 -11.30 -4.55
N SER A 15 -31.42 -12.01 -3.78
CA SER A 15 -32.24 -13.15 -4.27
C SER A 15 -33.36 -12.73 -5.23
N LEU A 16 -33.87 -11.51 -5.12
CA LEU A 16 -34.96 -10.99 -5.98
C LEU A 16 -34.49 -10.59 -7.38
N PHE A 17 -33.18 -10.52 -7.61
CA PHE A 17 -32.58 -10.18 -8.91
C PHE A 17 -32.58 -11.36 -9.89
N ILE A 18 -32.41 -12.60 -9.40
CA ILE A 18 -32.28 -13.81 -10.23
C ILE A 18 -33.63 -14.27 -10.81
N ASP A 19 -34.73 -14.06 -10.08
CA ASP A 19 -36.06 -14.49 -10.50
C ASP A 19 -36.72 -13.54 -11.53
N ASP A 20 -36.54 -12.22 -11.41
CA ASP A 20 -37.01 -11.24 -12.41
C ASP A 20 -36.17 -11.31 -13.72
N TYR A 21 -34.89 -11.71 -13.61
CA TYR A 21 -33.99 -11.99 -14.74
C TYR A 21 -34.48 -13.15 -15.62
N LYS A 22 -34.89 -14.27 -15.02
CA LYS A 22 -35.41 -15.44 -15.77
C LYS A 22 -36.78 -15.17 -16.42
N ALA A 23 -37.59 -14.30 -15.84
CA ALA A 23 -38.94 -13.98 -16.34
C ALA A 23 -38.95 -13.05 -17.57
N LYS A 24 -38.01 -12.11 -17.69
CA LYS A 24 -37.98 -11.12 -18.79
C LYS A 24 -37.25 -11.57 -20.05
N ARG A 25 -36.30 -12.51 -19.94
CA ARG A 25 -35.63 -13.13 -21.11
C ARG A 25 -36.61 -13.82 -22.08
N LYS A 26 -37.82 -14.16 -21.62
CA LYS A 26 -38.89 -14.77 -22.43
C LYS A 26 -39.78 -13.78 -23.21
N LYS A 27 -39.61 -12.46 -23.10
CA LYS A 27 -40.65 -11.50 -23.55
C LYS A 27 -40.24 -10.28 -24.40
N ILE A 28 -39.02 -10.18 -24.93
CA ILE A 28 -38.64 -9.02 -25.77
C ILE A 28 -38.08 -9.48 -27.12
N ASP A 29 -38.79 -9.14 -28.19
CA ASP A 29 -38.32 -9.12 -29.58
C ASP A 29 -37.67 -7.76 -29.87
N LEU A 30 -36.46 -7.78 -30.44
CA LEU A 30 -35.52 -6.65 -30.57
C LEU A 30 -35.59 -5.95 -31.94
N SER A 31 -36.59 -6.27 -32.75
CA SER A 31 -36.72 -5.80 -34.14
C SER A 31 -36.94 -4.28 -34.32
N ASN A 32 -37.35 -3.53 -33.29
CA ASN A 32 -37.77 -2.12 -33.44
C ASN A 32 -36.74 -1.04 -33.02
N ILE A 33 -35.57 -1.40 -32.50
CA ILE A 33 -34.59 -0.38 -32.03
C ILE A 33 -33.79 0.21 -33.20
N SER A 34 -33.61 -0.53 -34.30
CA SER A 34 -32.85 -0.07 -35.48
C SER A 34 -33.52 1.08 -36.23
N PHE A 35 -34.86 1.11 -36.25
CA PHE A 35 -35.64 2.06 -37.07
C PHE A 35 -35.72 3.47 -36.47
N GLU A 36 -35.64 3.63 -35.15
CA GLU A 36 -35.65 4.95 -34.51
C GLU A 36 -34.30 5.68 -34.58
N LEU A 37 -33.19 4.94 -34.79
CA LEU A 37 -31.84 5.50 -34.90
C LEU A 37 -31.59 6.15 -36.26
N GLU A 38 -32.06 5.54 -37.36
CA GLU A 38 -31.93 6.10 -38.72
C GLU A 38 -32.69 7.44 -38.86
N LYS A 39 -33.86 7.57 -38.23
CA LYS A 39 -34.71 8.77 -38.31
C LYS A 39 -34.12 10.01 -37.63
N LYS A 40 -33.21 9.82 -36.65
CA LYS A 40 -32.50 10.92 -35.95
C LYS A 40 -31.29 11.44 -36.71
N ILE A 41 -30.67 10.60 -37.53
CA ILE A 41 -29.53 11.01 -38.37
C ILE A 41 -30.01 11.95 -39.48
N GLU A 42 -31.19 11.69 -40.05
CA GLU A 42 -31.76 12.48 -41.16
C GLU A 42 -32.28 13.88 -40.74
N THR A 43 -32.61 14.07 -39.47
CA THR A 43 -33.11 15.34 -38.93
C THR A 43 -31.98 16.33 -38.61
N THR A 44 -30.78 15.81 -38.36
CA THR A 44 -29.62 16.62 -37.98
C THR A 44 -28.97 17.25 -39.21
N ALA A 45 -29.03 16.58 -40.37
CA ALA A 45 -28.54 17.10 -41.65
C ALA A 45 -29.34 18.32 -42.19
N LYS A 46 -30.64 18.45 -41.84
CA LYS A 46 -31.51 19.56 -42.32
C LYS A 46 -31.39 20.85 -41.50
N GLU A 47 -30.79 20.80 -40.31
CA GLU A 47 -30.62 21.98 -39.45
C GLU A 47 -29.33 22.75 -39.73
N GLU A 48 -28.35 22.14 -40.41
CA GLU A 48 -27.09 22.80 -40.79
C GLU A 48 -27.25 23.71 -42.03
N GLU A 49 -28.09 23.35 -43.01
CA GLU A 49 -28.38 24.22 -44.17
C GLU A 49 -29.10 25.54 -43.81
N LYS A 50 -29.85 25.58 -42.70
CA LYS A 50 -30.57 26.81 -42.28
C LYS A 50 -29.71 27.84 -41.55
N LYS A 51 -28.47 27.50 -41.18
CA LYS A 51 -27.56 28.42 -40.47
C LYS A 51 -26.70 29.28 -41.40
N GLU A 52 -26.58 28.95 -42.69
CA GLU A 52 -25.85 29.77 -43.65
C GLU A 52 -26.65 30.96 -44.21
N VAL A 53 -27.98 30.90 -44.23
CA VAL A 53 -28.82 31.98 -44.82
C VAL A 53 -29.00 33.20 -43.88
N LYS A 54 -28.76 33.06 -42.57
CA LYS A 54 -28.97 34.16 -41.59
C LYS A 54 -27.76 35.07 -41.37
N LYS A 55 -26.67 34.90 -42.14
CA LYS A 55 -25.46 35.72 -42.02
C LYS A 55 -25.40 36.93 -42.97
N GLU A 56 -26.36 37.09 -43.89
CA GLU A 56 -26.39 38.23 -44.82
C GLU A 56 -27.33 39.38 -44.45
N GLU A 57 -28.27 39.23 -43.52
CA GLU A 57 -29.24 40.31 -43.22
C GLU A 57 -28.81 41.30 -42.13
N LYS A 58 -27.69 41.08 -41.45
CA LYS A 58 -27.20 41.98 -40.38
C LYS A 58 -26.23 43.09 -40.83
N LYS A 59 -26.25 43.44 -42.12
CA LYS A 59 -25.42 44.53 -42.69
C LYS A 59 -26.20 45.75 -43.21
N LYS A 60 -27.49 45.88 -42.88
CA LYS A 60 -28.30 47.05 -43.24
C LYS A 60 -29.18 47.55 -42.10
N GLU A 61 -28.60 47.88 -40.94
CA GLU A 61 -29.36 48.68 -39.96
C GLU A 61 -28.49 49.47 -38.97
N GLU A 62 -27.34 49.99 -39.41
CA GLU A 62 -26.64 51.05 -38.69
C GLU A 62 -26.22 52.15 -39.66
N LYS A 63 -27.21 52.92 -40.09
CA LYS A 63 -27.01 54.28 -40.57
C LYS A 63 -28.28 55.08 -40.30
N LYS A 64 -28.09 56.19 -39.58
CA LYS A 64 -29.06 57.27 -39.25
C LYS A 64 -29.88 57.03 -37.97
N LYS A 65 -29.37 57.56 -36.85
CA LYS A 65 -29.68 58.94 -36.48
C LYS A 65 -28.94 59.33 -35.21
N GLU A 66 -27.85 60.03 -35.45
CA GLU A 66 -27.28 61.01 -34.56
C GLU A 66 -28.17 62.28 -34.56
N GLU A 67 -28.12 62.98 -33.44
CA GLU A 67 -28.48 64.38 -33.20
C GLU A 67 -29.95 64.76 -32.93
N LYS A 68 -30.23 65.13 -31.67
CA LYS A 68 -30.10 66.54 -31.29
C LYS A 68 -29.86 66.75 -29.79
N LYS A 69 -29.05 67.78 -29.56
CA LYS A 69 -28.30 68.17 -28.38
C LYS A 69 -29.13 68.93 -27.33
N GLU A 70 -28.55 68.93 -26.12
CA GLU A 70 -28.42 70.03 -25.16
C GLU A 70 -29.63 70.91 -24.82
N ALA A 71 -30.01 70.89 -23.53
CA ALA A 71 -30.01 72.11 -22.70
C ALA A 71 -30.11 71.76 -21.21
N LYS A 72 -29.53 72.64 -20.39
CA LYS A 72 -29.72 72.81 -18.93
C LYS A 72 -28.83 71.97 -18.01
N LYS A 73 -27.56 72.38 -18.04
CA LYS A 73 -26.72 72.53 -16.85
C LYS A 73 -27.16 73.79 -16.09
N VAL A 74 -26.82 73.85 -14.80
CA VAL A 74 -27.02 74.90 -13.76
C VAL A 74 -28.10 74.52 -12.73
N GLU A 75 -27.73 74.65 -11.45
CA GLU A 75 -28.36 74.17 -10.21
C GLU A 75 -28.22 72.67 -9.87
N LYS A 76 -26.98 72.22 -9.66
CA LYS A 76 -26.74 70.93 -8.98
C LYS A 76 -25.41 70.87 -8.23
N GLU A 77 -25.15 71.85 -7.36
CA GLU A 77 -23.92 71.81 -6.54
C GLU A 77 -24.07 71.95 -5.02
N GLU A 78 -25.25 72.17 -4.44
CA GLU A 78 -25.36 72.20 -2.96
C GLU A 78 -26.08 71.01 -2.29
N LYS A 79 -26.76 70.13 -3.04
CA LYS A 79 -27.34 68.88 -2.46
C LYS A 79 -26.39 67.67 -2.45
N LYS A 80 -25.21 67.76 -3.07
CA LYS A 80 -24.28 66.62 -3.22
C LYS A 80 -23.34 66.34 -2.03
N LYS A 81 -23.39 67.16 -0.97
CA LYS A 81 -22.49 67.03 0.19
C LYS A 81 -23.14 66.40 1.44
N GLU A 82 -24.47 66.37 1.57
CA GLU A 82 -25.16 65.67 2.67
C GLU A 82 -25.46 64.20 2.34
N GLU A 83 -25.90 63.88 1.12
CA GLU A 83 -26.16 62.48 0.69
C GLU A 83 -24.90 61.60 0.78
N LYS A 84 -23.71 62.16 0.51
CA LYS A 84 -22.43 61.43 0.61
C LYS A 84 -22.00 61.08 2.04
N LYS A 85 -22.55 61.75 3.07
CA LYS A 85 -22.24 61.44 4.48
C LYS A 85 -23.15 60.35 5.04
N GLU A 86 -24.41 60.27 4.62
CA GLU A 86 -25.32 59.18 5.02
C GLU A 86 -25.02 57.86 4.31
N GLU A 87 -24.61 57.88 3.03
CA GLU A 87 -24.18 56.68 2.32
C GLU A 87 -22.93 56.04 2.96
N LYS A 88 -21.96 56.86 3.38
CA LYS A 88 -20.75 56.36 4.06
C LYS A 88 -21.06 55.66 5.40
N LYS A 89 -21.97 56.21 6.21
CA LYS A 89 -22.37 55.58 7.48
C LYS A 89 -23.15 54.28 7.28
N LYS A 90 -23.99 54.19 6.23
CA LYS A 90 -24.69 52.93 5.87
C LYS A 90 -23.75 51.88 5.29
N GLU A 91 -22.73 52.28 4.53
CA GLU A 91 -21.67 51.36 4.05
C GLU A 91 -20.78 50.84 5.18
N GLU A 92 -20.45 51.66 6.18
CA GLU A 92 -19.65 51.24 7.33
C GLU A 92 -20.41 50.24 8.22
N LYS A 93 -21.69 50.49 8.52
CA LYS A 93 -22.54 49.52 9.25
C LYS A 93 -22.70 48.19 8.51
N LYS A 94 -22.93 48.22 7.18
CA LYS A 94 -22.98 46.99 6.36
C LYS A 94 -21.63 46.27 6.27
N LYS A 95 -20.51 46.99 6.40
CA LYS A 95 -19.16 46.39 6.46
C LYS A 95 -18.88 45.76 7.82
N GLU A 96 -19.39 46.33 8.91
CA GLU A 96 -19.31 45.74 10.26
C GLU A 96 -20.20 44.50 10.40
N GLU A 97 -21.46 44.55 9.96
CA GLU A 97 -22.35 43.38 9.94
C GLU A 97 -21.82 42.27 9.03
N LYS A 98 -21.23 42.60 7.86
CA LYS A 98 -20.53 41.61 7.02
C LYS A 98 -19.24 41.10 7.66
N LYS A 99 -18.58 41.86 8.52
CA LYS A 99 -17.38 41.42 9.24
C LYS A 99 -17.75 40.49 10.39
N GLU A 100 -18.83 40.77 11.13
CA GLU A 100 -19.37 39.88 12.17
C GLU A 100 -19.96 38.60 11.58
N ALA A 101 -20.77 38.69 10.51
CA ALA A 101 -21.27 37.51 9.79
C ALA A 101 -20.11 36.67 9.22
N LYS A 102 -19.05 37.29 8.69
CA LYS A 102 -17.83 36.57 8.28
C LYS A 102 -17.00 36.05 9.45
N LYS A 103 -17.17 36.57 10.67
CA LYS A 103 -16.49 36.11 11.88
C LYS A 103 -17.19 34.87 12.43
N VAL A 104 -18.52 34.88 12.48
CA VAL A 104 -19.37 33.73 12.81
C VAL A 104 -19.23 32.62 11.76
N GLU A 105 -19.23 32.97 10.47
CA GLU A 105 -18.99 32.01 9.37
C GLU A 105 -17.54 31.50 9.33
N LYS A 106 -16.55 32.28 9.83
CA LYS A 106 -15.17 31.82 10.05
C LYS A 106 -15.02 30.96 11.29
N GLU A 107 -15.84 31.15 12.32
CA GLU A 107 -15.86 30.34 13.54
C GLU A 107 -16.58 29.00 13.29
N GLU A 108 -17.67 28.98 12.50
CA GLU A 108 -18.31 27.74 12.03
C GLU A 108 -17.45 26.98 10.99
N LYS A 109 -16.72 27.68 10.11
CA LYS A 109 -15.75 27.06 9.18
C LYS A 109 -14.41 26.67 9.83
N LYS A 110 -14.23 26.91 11.13
CA LYS A 110 -13.01 26.56 11.89
C LYS A 110 -13.11 25.30 12.73
N LYS A 111 -14.11 24.43 12.52
CA LYS A 111 -13.85 23.00 12.73
C LYS A 111 -12.92 22.54 11.62
N LYS A 112 -11.61 22.69 11.82
CA LYS A 112 -10.59 22.11 10.93
C LYS A 112 -11.00 20.65 10.71
N LYS A 113 -11.41 20.29 9.50
CA LYS A 113 -11.57 18.87 9.16
C LYS A 113 -10.20 18.24 9.31
N ASN A 114 -10.15 17.13 10.03
CA ASN A 114 -8.94 16.38 10.23
C ASN A 114 -8.32 16.02 8.86
N PRO A 115 -6.98 16.11 8.70
CA PRO A 115 -6.32 15.63 7.50
C PRO A 115 -6.70 14.17 7.24
N VAL A 116 -6.97 13.85 5.97
CA VAL A 116 -7.36 12.51 5.52
C VAL A 116 -6.19 11.88 4.80
N TYR A 117 -5.77 10.69 5.24
CA TYR A 117 -4.73 9.88 4.62
C TYR A 117 -5.35 8.64 3.97
N PHE A 118 -4.79 8.23 2.84
CA PHE A 118 -5.27 7.11 2.05
C PHE A 118 -4.18 6.06 1.96
N GLN A 119 -4.51 4.83 2.36
CA GLN A 119 -3.60 3.70 2.35
C GLN A 119 -4.15 2.58 1.47
N ARG A 120 -3.34 2.14 0.51
CA ARG A 120 -3.70 1.00 -0.33
C ARG A 120 -3.62 -0.29 0.48
N VAL A 121 -4.59 -1.17 0.28
CA VAL A 121 -4.59 -2.57 0.75
C VAL A 121 -4.90 -3.48 -0.44
N ALA A 122 -4.74 -4.80 -0.28
CA ALA A 122 -5.22 -5.72 -1.32
C ALA A 122 -6.73 -5.63 -1.50
N ILE A 123 -7.16 -6.03 -2.69
CA ILE A 123 -8.57 -6.15 -3.01
C ILE A 123 -9.18 -7.23 -2.12
N SER A 124 -10.04 -6.79 -1.20
CA SER A 124 -10.82 -7.67 -0.33
C SER A 124 -12.04 -8.21 -1.09
N LYS A 125 -12.87 -9.01 -0.42
CA LYS A 125 -14.18 -9.42 -0.94
C LYS A 125 -15.07 -8.24 -1.35
N ASN A 126 -15.00 -7.10 -0.66
CA ASN A 126 -15.81 -5.93 -1.02
C ASN A 126 -15.26 -5.24 -2.26
N GLY A 127 -13.94 -5.05 -2.36
CA GLY A 127 -13.28 -4.54 -3.56
C GLY A 127 -13.52 -5.43 -4.77
N GLN A 128 -13.50 -6.75 -4.60
CA GLN A 128 -13.82 -7.73 -5.65
C GLN A 128 -15.30 -7.61 -6.07
N LEU A 129 -16.22 -7.50 -5.11
CA LEU A 129 -17.64 -7.27 -5.41
C LEU A 129 -17.87 -5.93 -6.12
N PHE A 130 -17.11 -4.88 -5.77
CA PHE A 130 -17.14 -3.60 -6.46
C PHE A 130 -16.70 -3.75 -7.92
N TYR A 131 -15.59 -4.45 -8.16
CA TYR A 131 -15.10 -4.78 -9.50
C TYR A 131 -16.13 -5.56 -10.32
N GLU A 132 -16.69 -6.64 -9.77
CA GLU A 132 -17.70 -7.46 -10.43
C GLU A 132 -18.94 -6.64 -10.79
N LYS A 133 -19.46 -5.85 -9.84
CA LYS A 133 -20.60 -4.96 -10.09
C LYS A 133 -20.32 -3.97 -11.21
N LEU A 134 -19.11 -3.39 -11.23
CA LEU A 134 -18.73 -2.44 -12.26
C LEU A 134 -18.74 -3.10 -13.65
N THR A 135 -18.14 -4.28 -13.79
CA THR A 135 -18.13 -5.03 -15.07
C THR A 135 -19.55 -5.44 -15.51
N GLU A 136 -20.41 -5.90 -14.60
CA GLU A 136 -21.79 -6.26 -14.91
C GLU A 136 -22.63 -5.05 -15.36
N ILE A 137 -22.41 -3.88 -14.76
CA ILE A 137 -23.07 -2.65 -15.19
C ILE A 137 -22.63 -2.28 -16.61
N CYS A 138 -21.34 -2.37 -16.95
CA CYS A 138 -20.85 -2.12 -18.31
C CYS A 138 -21.54 -3.03 -19.33
N LYS A 139 -21.67 -4.33 -19.04
CA LYS A 139 -22.40 -5.28 -19.89
C LYS A 139 -23.86 -4.86 -20.08
N LEU A 140 -24.54 -4.49 -19.00
CA LEU A 140 -25.98 -4.15 -19.02
C LEU A 140 -26.31 -2.97 -19.93
N ILE A 141 -25.40 -1.99 -20.02
CA ILE A 141 -25.60 -0.76 -20.79
C ILE A 141 -24.83 -0.74 -22.11
N ASN A 142 -24.24 -1.87 -22.49
CA ASN A 142 -23.45 -2.05 -23.71
C ASN A 142 -22.27 -1.07 -23.85
N ILE A 143 -21.53 -0.81 -22.76
CA ILE A 143 -20.19 -0.21 -22.86
C ILE A 143 -19.20 -1.35 -23.11
N PRO A 144 -18.52 -1.41 -24.27
CA PRO A 144 -17.50 -2.43 -24.52
C PRO A 144 -16.31 -2.23 -23.57
N PHE A 145 -15.79 -3.32 -23.02
CA PHE A 145 -14.64 -3.30 -22.12
C PHE A 145 -13.79 -4.56 -22.28
N MET A 146 -12.54 -4.52 -21.82
CA MET A 146 -11.76 -5.72 -21.52
C MET A 146 -11.19 -5.61 -20.10
N THR A 147 -10.85 -6.74 -19.49
CA THR A 147 -10.29 -6.79 -18.15
C THR A 147 -8.84 -7.28 -18.14
N GLY A 148 -8.16 -7.11 -16.99
CA GLY A 148 -6.80 -7.58 -16.77
C GLY A 148 -5.72 -6.61 -17.25
N ALA A 149 -4.58 -7.15 -17.70
CA ALA A 149 -3.44 -6.42 -18.25
C ALA A 149 -2.80 -5.42 -17.26
N THR A 150 -2.82 -5.74 -15.97
CA THR A 150 -2.14 -4.97 -14.93
C THR A 150 -0.72 -5.48 -14.71
N ASP A 151 0.20 -4.59 -14.34
CA ASP A 151 1.57 -4.98 -13.93
C ASP A 151 1.62 -5.45 -12.46
N ASP A 152 0.57 -5.15 -11.70
CA ASP A 152 0.41 -5.52 -10.30
C ASP A 152 -0.66 -6.61 -10.17
N VAL A 153 -0.25 -7.79 -9.69
CA VAL A 153 -1.10 -8.98 -9.57
C VAL A 153 -2.26 -8.83 -8.57
N TRP A 154 -2.20 -7.83 -7.69
CA TRP A 154 -3.25 -7.51 -6.71
C TRP A 154 -4.08 -6.29 -7.09
N MET A 155 -3.88 -5.74 -8.29
CA MET A 155 -4.70 -4.70 -8.89
C MET A 155 -5.62 -5.32 -9.93
N LYS A 156 -6.86 -4.84 -10.03
CA LYS A 156 -7.76 -5.20 -11.13
C LYS A 156 -7.71 -4.11 -12.21
N GLY A 157 -7.65 -4.55 -13.47
CA GLY A 157 -7.69 -3.67 -14.63
C GLY A 157 -9.04 -3.75 -15.34
N ILE A 158 -9.55 -2.58 -15.73
CA ILE A 158 -10.63 -2.43 -16.70
C ILE A 158 -10.15 -1.44 -17.75
N HIS A 159 -10.38 -1.77 -19.00
CA HIS A 159 -10.04 -0.92 -20.12
C HIS A 159 -11.35 -0.56 -20.83
N ILE A 160 -11.50 0.70 -21.23
CA ILE A 160 -12.73 1.22 -21.89
C ILE A 160 -12.36 2.07 -23.10
N ASP A 161 -13.25 2.12 -24.09
CA ASP A 161 -13.07 3.03 -25.22
C ASP A 161 -13.12 4.49 -24.75
N TYR A 162 -12.16 5.28 -25.21
CA TYR A 162 -12.13 6.71 -24.94
C TYR A 162 -13.40 7.42 -25.41
N GLU A 163 -14.04 6.94 -26.48
CA GLU A 163 -15.34 7.47 -26.95
C GLU A 163 -16.46 7.25 -25.94
N ASN A 164 -16.38 6.22 -25.08
CA ASN A 164 -17.37 5.93 -24.04
C ASN A 164 -17.03 6.52 -22.67
N LEU A 165 -15.98 7.35 -22.57
CA LEU A 165 -15.54 7.94 -21.31
C LEU A 165 -16.68 8.69 -20.59
N TYR A 166 -17.44 9.52 -21.30
CA TYR A 166 -18.49 10.34 -20.69
C TYR A 166 -19.66 9.50 -20.17
N GLU A 167 -20.09 8.51 -20.93
CA GLU A 167 -21.11 7.53 -20.55
C GLU A 167 -20.66 6.76 -19.31
N PHE A 168 -19.42 6.27 -19.33
CA PHE A 168 -18.86 5.54 -18.20
C PHE A 168 -18.77 6.40 -16.93
N ILE A 169 -18.37 7.66 -17.04
CA ILE A 169 -18.38 8.57 -15.87
C ILE A 169 -19.79 8.78 -15.33
N LYS A 170 -20.82 8.95 -16.18
CA LYS A 170 -22.22 9.06 -15.73
C LYS A 170 -22.68 7.81 -14.98
N VAL A 171 -22.26 6.64 -15.45
CA VAL A 171 -22.53 5.35 -14.80
C VAL A 171 -21.90 5.33 -13.41
N LEU A 172 -20.63 5.73 -13.31
CA LEU A 172 -19.95 5.84 -12.03
C LEU A 172 -20.69 6.79 -11.07
N GLN A 173 -21.04 7.98 -11.53
CA GLN A 173 -21.80 8.96 -10.72
C GLN A 173 -23.18 8.45 -10.30
N TYR A 174 -23.85 7.67 -11.15
CA TYR A 174 -25.18 7.17 -10.83
C TYR A 174 -25.13 6.01 -9.83
N TRP A 175 -24.29 5.01 -10.09
CA TRP A 175 -24.25 3.75 -9.36
C TRP A 175 -23.31 3.75 -8.15
N PHE A 176 -22.30 4.62 -8.14
CA PHE A 176 -21.24 4.68 -7.11
C PHE A 176 -21.11 6.10 -6.51
N SER A 177 -22.21 6.84 -6.40
CA SER A 177 -22.23 8.18 -5.77
C SER A 177 -22.15 8.19 -4.23
N GLU A 178 -22.09 7.02 -3.61
CA GLU A 178 -21.97 6.90 -2.16
C GLU A 178 -20.63 7.46 -1.66
N ASN A 179 -20.56 7.82 -0.38
CA ASN A 179 -19.39 8.48 0.21
C ASN A 179 -18.17 7.55 0.43
N SER A 180 -18.22 6.31 -0.06
CA SER A 180 -17.16 5.30 0.05
C SER A 180 -16.37 5.11 -1.25
N TYR A 181 -16.82 5.69 -2.37
CA TYR A 181 -16.15 5.54 -3.66
C TYR A 181 -15.45 6.82 -4.10
N TYR A 182 -14.19 6.68 -4.43
CA TYR A 182 -13.30 7.75 -4.81
C TYR A 182 -12.67 7.48 -6.18
N LEU A 183 -12.27 8.56 -6.81
CA LEU A 183 -11.41 8.59 -7.97
C LEU A 183 -10.05 9.12 -7.50
N LYS A 184 -8.99 8.37 -7.76
CA LYS A 184 -7.63 8.83 -7.63
C LYS A 184 -7.12 9.22 -9.02
N VAL A 185 -6.76 10.50 -9.18
CA VAL A 185 -6.12 11.04 -10.38
C VAL A 185 -4.81 11.65 -9.92
N ASP A 186 -3.71 11.13 -10.46
CA ASP A 186 -2.37 11.38 -9.95
C ASP A 186 -2.29 11.07 -8.44
N ASN A 187 -2.11 12.10 -7.60
CA ASN A 187 -2.04 11.98 -6.13
C ASN A 187 -3.25 12.58 -5.42
N GLU A 188 -4.29 13.00 -6.14
CA GLU A 188 -5.49 13.61 -5.58
C GLU A 188 -6.69 12.65 -5.57
N TYR A 189 -7.49 12.71 -4.51
CA TYR A 189 -8.66 11.86 -4.31
C TYR A 189 -9.95 12.68 -4.37
N PHE A 190 -10.86 12.27 -5.25
CA PHE A 190 -12.16 12.94 -5.47
C PHE A 190 -13.29 11.96 -5.22
N LEU A 191 -14.32 12.36 -4.48
CA LEU A 191 -15.55 11.57 -4.42
C LEU A 191 -16.14 11.44 -5.82
N ILE A 192 -16.55 10.23 -6.22
CA ILE A 192 -17.08 9.98 -7.58
C ILE A 192 -18.22 10.93 -7.94
N LYS A 193 -19.11 11.24 -6.99
CA LYS A 193 -20.20 12.22 -7.20
C LYS A 193 -19.72 13.61 -7.66
N ASN A 194 -18.49 14.00 -7.36
CA ASN A 194 -17.90 15.30 -7.68
C ASN A 194 -16.99 15.30 -8.92
N ILE A 195 -16.82 14.17 -9.60
CA ILE A 195 -15.84 14.02 -10.71
C ILE A 195 -15.93 15.12 -11.77
N THR A 196 -17.13 15.42 -12.29
CA THR A 196 -17.34 16.42 -13.35
C THR A 196 -17.01 17.86 -12.95
N SER A 197 -16.91 18.13 -11.64
CA SER A 197 -16.61 19.47 -11.10
C SER A 197 -15.15 19.66 -10.72
N LYS A 198 -14.37 18.59 -10.66
CA LYS A 198 -12.99 18.60 -10.12
C LYS A 198 -11.95 18.05 -11.07
N VAL A 199 -12.35 17.24 -12.05
CA VAL A 199 -11.45 16.53 -12.93
C VAL A 199 -11.67 16.98 -14.36
N ASP A 200 -10.58 17.29 -15.06
CA ASP A 200 -10.60 17.58 -16.50
C ASP A 200 -10.73 16.25 -17.27
N ILE A 201 -11.97 15.74 -17.33
CA ILE A 201 -12.33 14.46 -17.96
C ILE A 201 -11.72 14.31 -19.38
N PRO A 202 -11.81 15.31 -20.29
CA PRO A 202 -11.16 15.24 -21.61
C PRO A 202 -9.64 15.04 -21.61
N LYS A 203 -8.95 15.24 -20.48
CA LYS A 203 -7.49 15.03 -20.39
C LYS A 203 -7.10 13.75 -19.68
N LEU A 204 -8.07 13.00 -19.13
CA LEU A 204 -7.79 11.74 -18.46
C LEU A 204 -7.18 10.73 -19.43
N LYS A 205 -6.09 10.11 -18.99
CA LYS A 205 -5.42 9.00 -19.69
C LYS A 205 -5.87 7.65 -19.12
N TYR A 206 -5.93 7.62 -17.80
CA TYR A 206 -6.44 6.57 -16.94
C TYR A 206 -6.89 7.24 -15.64
N PHE A 207 -7.56 6.49 -14.80
CA PHE A 207 -7.72 6.83 -13.39
C PHE A 207 -7.83 5.57 -12.55
N ASP A 208 -7.62 5.75 -11.27
CA ASP A 208 -7.70 4.69 -10.29
C ASP A 208 -9.02 4.84 -9.52
N LEU A 209 -9.90 3.84 -9.60
CA LEU A 209 -11.09 3.74 -8.76
C LEU A 209 -10.70 3.20 -7.39
N VAL A 210 -11.10 3.91 -6.36
CA VAL A 210 -10.75 3.68 -4.97
C VAL A 210 -12.02 3.33 -4.21
N HIS A 211 -12.05 2.12 -3.66
CA HIS A 211 -13.11 1.69 -2.76
C HIS A 211 -12.59 1.66 -1.33
N VAL A 212 -13.15 2.52 -0.47
CA VAL A 212 -12.76 2.55 0.96
C VAL A 212 -13.36 1.33 1.66
N GLU A 213 -12.48 0.42 2.03
CA GLU A 213 -12.77 -0.85 2.72
C GLU A 213 -13.01 -0.64 4.21
N LYS A 214 -12.16 0.19 4.83
CA LYS A 214 -12.21 0.55 6.25
C LYS A 214 -11.80 2.01 6.44
N GLU A 215 -12.38 2.66 7.43
CA GLU A 215 -12.06 4.04 7.82
C GLU A 215 -11.84 4.09 9.34
N TYR A 216 -10.78 4.79 9.75
CA TYR A 216 -10.47 5.06 11.15
C TYR A 216 -10.25 6.56 11.33
N SER A 217 -10.82 7.15 12.39
CA SER A 217 -10.68 8.58 12.67
C SER A 217 -10.36 8.81 14.14
N SER A 218 -9.38 9.68 14.39
CA SER A 218 -9.06 10.22 15.71
C SER A 218 -9.43 11.71 15.75
N GLU A 219 -9.19 12.38 16.89
CA GLU A 219 -9.31 13.84 16.98
C GLU A 219 -8.35 14.59 16.03
N SER A 220 -7.26 13.95 15.60
CA SER A 220 -6.18 14.59 14.86
C SER A 220 -6.14 14.25 13.37
N TYR A 221 -6.68 13.11 12.93
CA TYR A 221 -6.59 12.64 11.54
C TYR A 221 -7.70 11.64 11.18
N THR A 222 -7.82 11.33 9.89
CA THR A 222 -8.66 10.24 9.36
C THR A 222 -7.82 9.37 8.41
N ASN A 223 -7.80 8.05 8.61
CA ASN A 223 -7.17 7.08 7.72
C ASN A 223 -8.22 6.30 6.94
N LYS A 224 -8.05 6.20 5.62
CA LYS A 224 -8.90 5.44 4.70
C LYS A 224 -8.10 4.35 4.03
N TYR A 225 -8.50 3.11 4.27
CA TYR A 225 -7.85 1.93 3.73
C TYR A 225 -8.66 1.45 2.55
N TYR A 226 -8.03 1.32 1.39
CA TYR A 226 -8.75 1.17 0.14
C TYR A 226 -8.19 0.09 -0.77
N SER A 227 -9.11 -0.58 -1.48
CA SER A 227 -8.80 -1.42 -2.63
C SER A 227 -8.80 -0.58 -3.92
N LEU A 228 -7.98 -1.00 -4.88
CA LEU A 228 -7.68 -0.21 -6.09
C LEU A 228 -8.06 -0.96 -7.36
N ILE A 229 -8.83 -0.32 -8.24
CA ILE A 229 -9.12 -0.80 -9.59
C ILE A 229 -8.65 0.26 -10.59
N ARG A 230 -7.78 -0.12 -11.52
CA ARG A 230 -7.33 0.78 -12.59
C ARG A 230 -8.31 0.76 -13.75
N VAL A 231 -8.73 1.95 -14.18
CA VAL A 231 -9.48 2.16 -15.41
C VAL A 231 -8.60 2.88 -16.42
N SER A 232 -8.26 2.21 -17.50
CA SER A 232 -7.48 2.77 -18.60
C SER A 232 -8.37 3.01 -19.83
N PHE A 233 -8.03 4.01 -20.63
CA PHE A 233 -8.79 4.31 -21.85
C PHE A 233 -7.94 4.08 -23.10
N TRP A 234 -8.47 3.31 -24.04
CA TRP A 234 -7.86 3.16 -25.36
C TRP A 234 -8.53 4.08 -26.39
N SER A 235 -7.77 4.43 -27.42
CA SER A 235 -8.30 5.12 -28.60
C SER A 235 -7.62 4.57 -29.85
N LEU A 236 -8.31 4.64 -30.97
CA LEU A 236 -7.72 4.37 -32.27
C LEU A 236 -6.68 5.46 -32.60
N GLN A 237 -5.49 5.08 -33.05
CA GLN A 237 -4.54 6.03 -33.63
C GLN A 237 -4.47 5.91 -35.14
N ALA A 238 -4.56 7.07 -35.79
CA ALA A 238 -4.10 7.24 -37.16
C ALA A 238 -2.57 7.22 -37.16
N ASN A 239 -1.98 6.26 -37.85
CA ASN A 239 -0.53 6.15 -38.03
C ASN A 239 -0.21 6.13 -39.55
N TYR A 240 1.07 6.06 -39.91
CA TYR A 240 1.50 5.97 -41.32
C TYR A 240 1.21 4.59 -41.96
N SER A 241 0.61 3.67 -41.21
CA SER A 241 0.24 2.34 -41.67
C SER A 241 -1.24 2.31 -42.04
N ASN A 242 -1.61 1.43 -42.96
CA ASN A 242 -3.02 1.11 -43.20
C ASN A 242 -3.61 0.21 -42.08
N PHE A 243 -2.79 -0.21 -41.11
CA PHE A 243 -3.24 -0.99 -39.96
C PHE A 243 -3.61 -0.06 -38.79
N PRO A 244 -4.89 -0.02 -38.38
CA PRO A 244 -5.31 0.76 -37.22
C PRO A 244 -4.70 0.17 -35.94
N LEU A 245 -4.04 1.00 -35.15
CA LEU A 245 -3.50 0.61 -33.85
C LEU A 245 -4.36 1.18 -32.73
N TYR A 246 -4.70 0.36 -31.74
CA TYR A 246 -5.25 0.84 -30.48
C TYR A 246 -4.10 1.27 -29.58
N THR A 247 -4.21 2.48 -29.03
CA THR A 247 -3.25 2.97 -28.05
C THR A 247 -3.96 3.34 -26.78
N ILE A 248 -3.31 3.07 -25.65
CA ILE A 248 -3.67 3.67 -24.38
C ILE A 248 -2.82 4.92 -24.23
N LYS A 249 -3.37 6.01 -23.70
CA LYS A 249 -2.59 7.23 -23.45
C LYS A 249 -1.49 7.04 -22.37
N GLU A 250 -1.58 5.95 -21.62
CA GLU A 250 -0.55 5.39 -20.72
C GLU A 250 0.22 4.27 -21.42
N ASN A 251 1.48 4.05 -21.05
CA ASN A 251 2.31 2.99 -21.62
C ASN A 251 1.87 1.61 -21.09
N ASN A 252 0.78 1.03 -21.64
CA ASN A 252 0.42 -0.36 -21.38
C ASN A 252 1.01 -1.25 -22.49
N LYS A 253 2.10 -1.94 -22.15
CA LYS A 253 2.85 -2.79 -23.09
C LYS A 253 2.07 -4.02 -23.57
N TYR A 254 1.04 -4.46 -22.84
CA TYR A 254 0.26 -5.64 -23.21
C TYR A 254 -0.76 -5.30 -24.29
N ILE A 255 -1.45 -4.17 -24.13
CA ILE A 255 -2.53 -3.77 -25.04
C ILE A 255 -1.99 -3.15 -26.33
N SER A 256 -0.95 -2.32 -26.23
CA SER A 256 -0.33 -1.67 -27.40
C SER A 256 0.31 -2.64 -28.40
N LYS A 257 0.37 -3.94 -28.09
CA LYS A 257 0.93 -5.00 -28.93
C LYS A 257 -0.12 -5.97 -29.47
N LEU A 258 -1.39 -5.81 -29.10
CA LEU A 258 -2.46 -6.65 -29.65
C LEU A 258 -2.73 -6.29 -31.11
N THR A 259 -3.03 -7.31 -31.92
CA THR A 259 -3.58 -7.07 -33.26
C THR A 259 -5.00 -6.50 -33.14
N GLN A 260 -5.49 -5.86 -34.20
CA GLN A 260 -6.85 -5.32 -34.20
C GLN A 260 -7.90 -6.39 -33.94
N ASP A 261 -7.75 -7.58 -34.54
CA ASP A 261 -8.73 -8.66 -34.42
C ASP A 261 -8.73 -9.23 -32.99
N THR A 262 -7.54 -9.51 -32.44
CA THR A 262 -7.42 -9.95 -31.04
C THR A 262 -8.00 -8.91 -30.08
N PHE A 263 -7.65 -7.63 -30.26
CA PHE A 263 -8.19 -6.57 -29.41
C PHE A 263 -9.72 -6.52 -29.45
N LYS A 264 -10.30 -6.55 -30.66
CA LYS A 264 -11.75 -6.54 -30.85
C LYS A 264 -12.42 -7.77 -30.27
N GLU A 265 -11.82 -8.93 -30.38
CA GLU A 265 -12.32 -10.16 -29.76
C GLU A 265 -12.46 -9.99 -28.26
N PHE A 266 -11.40 -9.54 -27.57
CA PHE A 266 -11.43 -9.35 -26.13
C PHE A 266 -12.45 -8.30 -25.69
N VAL A 267 -12.52 -7.18 -26.40
CA VAL A 267 -13.45 -6.08 -26.07
C VAL A 267 -14.91 -6.44 -26.36
N ASN A 268 -15.21 -7.04 -27.52
CA ASN A 268 -16.58 -7.39 -27.90
C ASN A 268 -17.15 -8.52 -27.04
N ASN A 269 -16.28 -9.40 -26.55
CA ASN A 269 -16.67 -10.52 -25.69
C ASN A 269 -16.50 -10.22 -24.19
N ASN A 270 -16.00 -9.05 -23.81
CA ASN A 270 -15.70 -8.66 -22.43
C ASN A 270 -14.77 -9.65 -21.71
N GLN A 271 -13.71 -10.10 -22.39
CA GLN A 271 -12.79 -11.12 -21.89
C GLN A 271 -11.67 -10.53 -21.02
N ASP A 272 -11.09 -11.39 -20.18
CA ASP A 272 -9.95 -11.08 -19.33
C ASP A 272 -8.64 -11.39 -20.04
N LEU A 273 -7.85 -10.35 -20.33
CA LEU A 273 -6.55 -10.53 -20.97
C LEU A 273 -5.60 -11.33 -20.08
N ASP A 274 -5.77 -11.31 -18.76
CA ASP A 274 -4.89 -12.05 -17.85
C ASP A 274 -5.00 -13.56 -18.04
N GLU A 275 -6.13 -14.09 -18.53
CA GLU A 275 -6.27 -15.51 -18.88
C GLU A 275 -5.24 -15.96 -19.92
N PHE A 276 -4.98 -15.12 -20.92
CA PHE A 276 -3.95 -15.35 -21.94
C PHE A 276 -2.53 -15.09 -21.41
N LEU A 277 -2.41 -14.14 -20.48
CA LEU A 277 -1.14 -13.69 -19.92
C LEU A 277 -0.63 -14.55 -18.75
N ASN A 278 -1.42 -15.50 -18.24
CA ASN A 278 -1.08 -16.33 -17.10
C ASN A 278 0.15 -17.23 -17.31
N VAL A 279 0.69 -17.33 -18.53
CA VAL A 279 1.90 -18.11 -18.90
C VAL A 279 3.15 -17.21 -18.94
N ARG A 280 3.39 -16.38 -17.91
CA ARG A 280 4.54 -15.45 -17.86
C ARG A 280 5.68 -15.95 -16.99
N SER A 281 6.91 -15.66 -17.45
CA SER A 281 8.13 -15.75 -16.63
C SER A 281 8.16 -14.77 -15.45
N SER A 282 7.29 -13.75 -15.46
CA SER A 282 7.12 -12.78 -14.38
C SER A 282 6.05 -13.16 -13.35
N ASN A 283 5.37 -14.29 -13.52
CA ASN A 283 4.36 -14.72 -12.56
C ASN A 283 5.03 -15.41 -11.37
N PHE A 284 4.69 -14.94 -10.18
CA PHE A 284 5.11 -15.56 -8.93
C PHE A 284 4.32 -16.85 -8.75
N SER A 285 4.98 -17.98 -8.97
CA SER A 285 4.38 -19.31 -8.96
C SER A 285 4.74 -20.13 -7.71
N PHE A 286 5.43 -19.52 -6.76
CA PHE A 286 5.85 -20.14 -5.51
C PHE A 286 5.18 -19.47 -4.31
N PRO A 287 4.87 -20.24 -3.24
CA PRO A 287 4.37 -19.68 -2.00
C PRO A 287 5.46 -18.89 -1.29
N ILE A 288 5.07 -17.86 -0.55
CA ILE A 288 5.95 -17.11 0.34
C ILE A 288 5.39 -17.18 1.76
N ASP A 289 6.18 -17.62 2.72
CA ASP A 289 5.79 -17.58 4.15
C ASP A 289 6.45 -16.40 4.88
N ALA A 290 5.97 -16.12 6.09
CA ALA A 290 6.65 -15.26 7.06
C ALA A 290 7.23 -16.12 8.19
N VAL A 291 8.43 -15.80 8.64
CA VAL A 291 9.03 -16.35 9.86
C VAL A 291 9.28 -15.19 10.80
N ILE A 292 8.74 -15.25 12.02
CA ILE A 292 8.85 -14.20 13.03
C ILE A 292 9.50 -14.80 14.27
N THR A 293 10.60 -14.24 14.75
CA THR A 293 11.14 -14.58 16.06
C THR A 293 10.56 -13.66 17.12
N TRP A 294 10.08 -14.22 18.22
CA TRP A 294 9.51 -13.42 19.30
C TRP A 294 9.72 -14.08 20.66
N VAL A 295 9.85 -13.24 21.68
CA VAL A 295 9.95 -13.63 23.08
C VAL A 295 9.18 -12.62 23.94
N ASN A 296 8.44 -13.11 24.93
CA ASN A 296 7.89 -12.29 25.99
C ASN A 296 8.95 -12.10 27.06
N GLY A 297 9.63 -10.95 27.04
CA GLY A 297 10.61 -10.64 28.07
C GLY A 297 10.03 -10.52 29.45
N ASP A 298 8.71 -10.32 29.61
CA ASP A 298 8.04 -10.19 30.91
C ASP A 298 7.63 -11.52 31.56
N ASP A 299 7.85 -12.64 30.87
CA ASP A 299 7.58 -13.97 31.41
C ASP A 299 8.54 -14.31 32.58
N PRO A 300 8.01 -14.55 33.80
CA PRO A 300 8.83 -14.87 34.96
C PRO A 300 9.67 -16.14 34.82
N GLU A 301 9.16 -17.18 34.14
CA GLU A 301 9.88 -18.44 33.95
C GLU A 301 11.08 -18.21 33.03
N TRP A 302 10.86 -17.51 31.93
CA TRP A 302 11.91 -17.13 30.99
C TRP A 302 12.97 -16.22 31.63
N LYS A 303 12.55 -15.21 32.42
CA LYS A 303 13.49 -14.32 33.16
C LYS A 303 14.37 -15.13 34.11
N SER A 304 13.76 -16.01 34.90
CA SER A 304 14.50 -16.84 35.87
C SER A 304 15.50 -17.76 35.18
N GLU A 305 15.12 -18.36 34.04
CA GLU A 305 16.01 -19.21 33.25
C GLU A 305 17.17 -18.40 32.65
N LYS A 306 16.90 -17.22 32.06
CA LYS A 306 17.93 -16.32 31.54
C LYS A 306 18.91 -15.89 32.63
N GLU A 307 18.41 -15.47 33.80
CA GLU A 307 19.25 -15.06 34.94
C GLU A 307 20.14 -16.20 35.42
N PHE A 308 19.60 -17.42 35.53
CA PHE A 308 20.37 -18.61 35.92
C PHE A 308 21.56 -18.85 34.98
N TYR A 309 21.31 -18.90 33.66
CA TYR A 309 22.37 -19.14 32.68
C TYR A 309 23.32 -17.95 32.52
N SER A 310 22.83 -16.72 32.69
CA SER A 310 23.68 -15.52 32.69
C SER A 310 24.68 -15.57 33.86
N ASN A 311 24.22 -15.92 35.06
CA ASN A 311 25.09 -16.05 36.23
C ASN A 311 26.11 -17.18 36.06
N LEU A 312 25.69 -18.33 35.50
CA LEU A 312 26.60 -19.44 35.21
C LEU A 312 27.67 -19.03 34.18
N HIS A 313 27.28 -18.22 33.19
CA HIS A 313 28.21 -17.72 32.18
C HIS A 313 29.28 -16.80 32.77
N LEU A 314 28.90 -15.89 33.67
CA LEU A 314 29.82 -14.98 34.35
C LEU A 314 30.81 -15.72 35.26
N VAL A 315 30.39 -16.81 35.90
CA VAL A 315 31.27 -17.65 36.74
C VAL A 315 32.33 -18.37 35.91
N ASN A 316 31.99 -18.79 34.69
CA ASN A 316 32.90 -19.52 33.82
C ASN A 316 33.86 -18.62 33.02
N ASP A 317 33.58 -17.31 32.92
CA ASP A 317 34.32 -16.37 32.08
C ASP A 317 34.91 -15.21 32.90
N SER A 318 35.65 -15.55 33.97
CA SER A 318 36.21 -14.63 34.98
C SER A 318 37.25 -13.61 34.45
N ASN A 319 37.47 -13.53 33.14
CA ASN A 319 38.39 -12.61 32.48
C ASN A 319 37.72 -11.61 31.51
N ASN A 320 36.40 -11.67 31.28
CA ASN A 320 35.71 -10.72 30.41
C ASN A 320 34.83 -9.76 31.22
N ASN A 321 35.44 -8.67 31.64
CA ASN A 321 34.80 -7.54 32.32
C ASN A 321 34.06 -6.62 31.33
N THR A 322 33.41 -7.20 30.31
CA THR A 322 32.48 -6.50 29.43
C THR A 322 31.08 -6.84 29.92
N GLU A 323 30.56 -5.99 30.82
CA GLU A 323 29.12 -5.82 30.95
C GLU A 323 28.59 -5.48 29.55
N SER A 324 28.20 -6.50 28.78
CA SER A 324 27.70 -6.25 27.45
C SER A 324 26.33 -5.59 27.62
N ARG A 325 26.14 -4.45 26.95
CA ARG A 325 24.82 -3.88 26.63
C ARG A 325 23.87 -4.91 25.97
N ALA A 326 24.35 -6.12 25.66
CA ALA A 326 23.61 -7.20 25.05
C ALA A 326 22.66 -7.95 25.99
N ASN A 327 22.83 -7.80 27.31
CA ASN A 327 22.01 -8.50 28.31
C ASN A 327 20.93 -7.63 28.97
N GLU A 328 20.89 -6.33 28.65
CA GLU A 328 19.96 -5.36 29.24
C GLU A 328 18.49 -5.66 28.89
N ASP A 329 17.59 -5.36 29.83
CA ASP A 329 16.13 -5.60 29.74
C ASP A 329 15.45 -4.95 28.53
N GLU A 330 16.09 -3.95 27.92
CA GLU A 330 15.56 -3.20 26.79
C GLU A 330 15.31 -4.09 25.56
N ARG A 331 16.17 -5.10 25.31
CA ARG A 331 16.05 -6.00 24.15
C ARG A 331 14.86 -6.96 24.23
N PHE A 332 14.17 -7.03 25.38
CA PHE A 332 13.09 -7.99 25.63
C PHE A 332 11.76 -7.30 26.04
N ARG A 333 11.73 -5.96 26.05
CA ARG A 333 10.56 -5.18 26.45
C ARG A 333 9.42 -5.33 25.43
N ASN A 334 8.21 -5.61 25.92
CA ASN A 334 7.04 -5.86 25.09
C ASN A 334 6.07 -4.66 25.09
N ARG A 335 5.82 -4.06 23.92
CA ARG A 335 4.78 -3.06 23.63
C ARG A 335 3.71 -3.60 22.67
N ASN A 336 3.57 -4.91 22.62
CA ASN A 336 2.75 -5.65 21.65
C ASN A 336 3.23 -5.45 20.20
N GLU A 337 4.53 -5.29 19.96
CA GLU A 337 5.10 -5.15 18.62
C GLU A 337 4.70 -6.34 17.73
N LEU A 338 4.76 -7.58 18.22
CA LEU A 338 4.27 -8.77 17.49
C LEU A 338 2.82 -8.61 17.00
N LYS A 339 1.91 -8.08 17.84
CA LYS A 339 0.51 -7.85 17.48
C LYS A 339 0.39 -6.90 16.29
N TYR A 340 1.13 -5.79 16.33
CA TYR A 340 1.09 -4.79 15.25
C TYR A 340 1.82 -5.27 14.00
N LEU A 341 2.87 -6.09 14.12
CA LEU A 341 3.52 -6.74 12.98
C LEU A 341 2.54 -7.66 12.26
N LEU A 342 1.79 -8.49 12.99
CA LEU A 342 0.75 -9.35 12.40
C LEU A 342 -0.36 -8.56 11.70
N ARG A 343 -0.84 -7.46 12.31
CA ARG A 343 -1.76 -6.52 11.64
C ARG A 343 -1.15 -5.95 10.37
N SER A 344 0.12 -5.54 10.41
CA SER A 344 0.82 -4.99 9.26
C SER A 344 0.94 -6.00 8.11
N ILE A 345 1.24 -7.27 8.41
CA ILE A 345 1.31 -8.36 7.45
C ILE A 345 -0.05 -8.59 6.78
N GLU A 346 -1.13 -8.68 7.55
CA GLU A 346 -2.47 -8.87 6.98
C GLU A 346 -2.87 -7.72 6.06
N MET A 347 -2.58 -6.49 6.47
CA MET A 347 -2.95 -5.28 5.72
C MET A 347 -2.12 -5.10 4.45
N PHE A 348 -0.82 -5.41 4.50
CA PHE A 348 0.15 -4.97 3.49
C PHE A 348 0.87 -6.08 2.75
N ALA A 349 0.86 -7.32 3.22
CA ALA A 349 1.45 -8.46 2.52
C ALA A 349 0.51 -9.68 2.48
N PRO A 350 -0.67 -9.55 1.86
CA PRO A 350 -1.67 -10.62 1.82
C PRO A 350 -1.26 -11.82 0.97
N PHE A 351 -0.15 -11.72 0.23
CA PHE A 351 0.46 -12.84 -0.49
C PHE A 351 1.20 -13.83 0.43
N ILE A 352 1.43 -13.48 1.70
CA ILE A 352 2.04 -14.40 2.67
C ILE A 352 1.09 -15.56 2.93
N ARG A 353 1.54 -16.79 2.68
CA ARG A 353 0.77 -18.02 2.84
C ARG A 353 0.61 -18.38 4.32
N LYS A 354 1.70 -18.74 5.00
CA LYS A 354 1.73 -19.03 6.44
C LYS A 354 2.65 -18.06 7.19
N ILE A 355 2.39 -17.89 8.48
CA ILE A 355 3.18 -17.12 9.42
C ILE A 355 3.64 -18.09 10.51
N PHE A 356 4.93 -18.38 10.52
CA PHE A 356 5.59 -19.18 11.54
C PHE A 356 6.11 -18.25 12.63
N ILE A 357 5.60 -18.37 13.84
CA ILE A 357 6.04 -17.58 14.99
C ILE A 357 6.92 -18.49 15.85
N VAL A 358 8.22 -18.23 15.82
CA VAL A 358 9.26 -18.98 16.52
C VAL A 358 9.44 -18.40 17.91
N THR A 359 9.18 -19.19 18.94
CA THR A 359 9.23 -18.78 20.34
C THR A 359 9.99 -19.80 21.20
N CYS A 360 10.35 -19.41 22.41
CA CYS A 360 10.88 -20.33 23.43
C CYS A 360 9.77 -21.07 24.19
N GLY A 361 8.66 -21.41 23.53
CA GLY A 361 7.50 -22.11 24.11
C GLY A 361 6.36 -21.21 24.59
N GLN A 362 6.54 -19.90 24.45
CA GLN A 362 5.53 -18.91 24.84
C GLN A 362 4.45 -18.78 23.77
N THR A 363 3.23 -18.46 24.22
CA THR A 363 2.08 -18.14 23.37
C THR A 363 1.44 -16.83 23.85
N PRO A 364 1.37 -15.77 23.02
CA PRO A 364 0.67 -14.55 23.40
C PRO A 364 -0.82 -14.81 23.67
N GLU A 365 -1.36 -14.28 24.77
CA GLU A 365 -2.75 -14.55 25.17
C GLU A 365 -3.78 -14.10 24.13
N TRP A 366 -3.49 -12.99 23.42
CA TRP A 366 -4.36 -12.40 22.40
C TRP A 366 -4.31 -13.13 21.04
N LEU A 367 -3.32 -14.01 20.82
CA LEU A 367 -3.08 -14.65 19.52
C LEU A 367 -4.12 -15.76 19.25
N ASN A 368 -4.78 -15.69 18.10
CA ASN A 368 -5.66 -16.73 17.61
C ASN A 368 -4.87 -17.86 16.94
N ILE A 369 -4.59 -18.91 17.72
CA ILE A 369 -3.86 -20.10 17.27
C ILE A 369 -4.71 -21.05 16.40
N ASP A 370 -6.02 -20.84 16.33
CA ASP A 370 -6.93 -21.64 15.49
C ASP A 370 -6.96 -21.13 14.03
N ASN A 371 -6.29 -20.01 13.74
CA ASN A 371 -6.15 -19.47 12.39
C ASN A 371 -5.19 -20.36 11.57
N ASP A 372 -5.65 -20.83 10.40
CA ASP A 372 -4.93 -21.77 9.53
C ASP A 372 -3.61 -21.24 8.94
N ARG A 373 -3.41 -19.91 8.99
CA ARG A 373 -2.18 -19.26 8.57
C ARG A 373 -1.16 -19.12 9.70
N ILE A 374 -1.55 -19.28 10.97
CA ILE A 374 -0.63 -19.17 12.11
C ILE A 374 -0.06 -20.55 12.44
N VAL A 375 1.26 -20.62 12.60
CA VAL A 375 1.97 -21.80 13.10
C VAL A 375 2.91 -21.34 14.21
N LEU A 376 2.63 -21.73 15.45
CA LEU A 376 3.58 -21.56 16.55
C LEU A 376 4.65 -22.64 16.45
N VAL A 377 5.91 -22.24 16.57
CA VAL A 377 7.07 -23.13 16.50
C VAL A 377 7.93 -22.89 17.72
N ASN A 378 8.19 -23.93 18.50
CA ASN A 378 9.10 -23.88 19.63
C ASN A 378 10.56 -24.03 19.15
N HIS A 379 11.51 -23.39 19.83
CA HIS A 379 12.95 -23.61 19.61
C HIS A 379 13.31 -25.10 19.61
N ASN A 380 12.68 -25.90 20.48
CA ASN A 380 12.90 -27.35 20.54
C ASN A 380 12.44 -28.11 19.29
N GLU A 381 11.73 -27.50 18.34
CA GLU A 381 11.34 -28.13 17.08
C GLU A 381 12.42 -27.92 16.01
N ILE A 382 13.14 -26.80 16.06
CA ILE A 382 14.08 -26.39 15.00
C ILE A 382 15.55 -26.69 15.32
N TYR A 383 15.94 -26.78 16.59
CA TYR A 383 17.34 -27.02 16.97
C TYR A 383 17.78 -28.46 16.66
N LYS A 384 18.87 -28.67 15.92
CA LYS A 384 19.42 -30.03 15.74
C LYS A 384 19.93 -30.63 17.05
N ASP A 385 20.66 -29.86 17.83
CA ASP A 385 21.17 -30.24 19.15
C ASP A 385 20.27 -29.65 20.24
N LYS A 386 19.43 -30.48 20.86
CA LYS A 386 18.49 -30.01 21.90
C LYS A 386 19.21 -29.62 23.19
N GLU A 387 20.43 -30.11 23.42
CA GLU A 387 21.24 -29.77 24.61
C GLU A 387 21.81 -28.33 24.54
N ALA A 388 21.75 -27.69 23.37
CA ALA A 388 22.09 -26.29 23.20
C ALA A 388 21.06 -25.37 23.90
N LEU A 389 19.83 -25.83 24.08
CA LEU A 389 18.75 -25.06 24.70
C LEU A 389 18.92 -24.98 26.23
N PRO A 390 18.32 -23.96 26.88
CA PRO A 390 17.70 -22.77 26.28
C PRO A 390 18.75 -21.84 25.68
N VAL A 391 18.33 -21.02 24.70
CA VAL A 391 19.14 -19.96 24.10
C VAL A 391 18.42 -18.61 24.18
N PHE A 392 19.19 -17.54 24.31
CA PHE A 392 18.75 -16.14 24.36
C PHE A 392 19.44 -15.29 23.28
N ASN A 393 20.06 -15.95 22.30
CA ASN A 393 20.85 -15.35 21.24
C ASN A 393 20.11 -15.47 19.90
N SER A 394 19.75 -14.33 19.30
CA SER A 394 19.12 -14.29 17.98
C SER A 394 20.00 -14.91 16.89
N SER A 395 21.32 -14.71 16.96
CA SER A 395 22.29 -15.30 16.03
C SER A 395 22.21 -16.83 16.04
N SER A 396 22.12 -17.42 17.24
CA SER A 396 21.92 -18.85 17.42
C SER A 396 20.61 -19.32 16.80
N ILE A 397 19.49 -18.64 17.09
CA ILE A 397 18.16 -19.02 16.58
C ILE A 397 18.11 -18.92 15.05
N GLU A 398 18.71 -17.88 14.46
CA GLU A 398 18.79 -17.67 13.01
C GLU A 398 19.47 -18.84 12.28
N THR A 399 20.42 -19.55 12.92
CA THR A 399 21.06 -20.74 12.33
C THR A 399 20.13 -21.94 12.20
N GLN A 400 18.94 -21.91 12.82
CA GLN A 400 18.03 -23.06 12.88
C GLN A 400 16.72 -22.84 12.11
N LEU A 401 16.41 -21.61 11.67
CA LEU A 401 15.09 -21.27 11.11
C LEU A 401 14.70 -22.05 9.85
N HIS A 402 15.66 -22.51 9.04
CA HIS A 402 15.36 -23.31 7.85
C HIS A 402 14.88 -24.73 8.18
N HIS A 403 15.04 -25.19 9.43
CA HIS A 403 14.54 -26.49 9.90
C HIS A 403 13.04 -26.53 10.17
N ILE A 404 12.35 -25.39 10.17
CA ILE A 404 10.90 -25.33 10.37
C ILE A 404 10.18 -26.28 9.40
N GLU A 405 9.37 -27.18 9.95
CA GLU A 405 8.57 -28.12 9.18
C GLU A 405 7.46 -27.39 8.42
N GLY A 406 7.27 -27.75 7.15
CA GLY A 406 6.27 -27.12 6.28
C GLY A 406 6.61 -25.71 5.78
N LEU A 407 7.75 -25.13 6.19
CA LEU A 407 8.27 -23.86 5.66
C LEU A 407 8.53 -23.98 4.16
N SER A 408 8.03 -23.00 3.40
CA SER A 408 8.28 -22.89 1.96
C SER A 408 9.73 -22.56 1.64
N GLU A 409 10.13 -22.84 0.39
CA GLU A 409 11.45 -22.51 -0.11
C GLU A 409 11.74 -20.99 -0.04
N HIS A 410 10.72 -20.15 -0.18
CA HIS A 410 10.82 -18.70 -0.14
C HIS A 410 10.07 -18.17 1.08
N PHE A 411 10.74 -17.46 1.98
CA PHE A 411 10.08 -16.86 3.12
C PHE A 411 10.66 -15.49 3.43
N ILE A 412 9.92 -14.66 4.14
CA ILE A 412 10.40 -13.37 4.61
C ILE A 412 10.56 -13.49 6.11
N TYR A 413 11.79 -13.32 6.58
CA TYR A 413 12.06 -13.22 8.00
C TYR A 413 11.72 -11.83 8.51
N PHE A 414 11.00 -11.77 9.63
CA PHE A 414 10.75 -10.56 10.39
C PHE A 414 11.30 -10.74 11.78
N ASN A 415 12.06 -9.76 12.24
CA ASN A 415 12.13 -9.54 13.67
C ASN A 415 10.84 -8.85 14.13
N ASP A 416 10.49 -8.95 15.41
CA ASP A 416 9.24 -8.41 15.95
C ASP A 416 9.16 -6.87 15.91
N ASP A 417 10.31 -6.20 15.84
CA ASP A 417 10.42 -4.74 15.68
C ASP A 417 10.22 -4.23 14.24
N PHE A 418 9.99 -5.13 13.27
CA PHE A 418 9.69 -4.75 11.89
C PHE A 418 8.20 -4.50 11.71
N MET A 419 7.85 -3.53 10.86
CA MET A 419 6.47 -3.32 10.44
C MET A 419 6.42 -3.01 8.96
N LEU A 420 5.41 -3.55 8.28
CA LEU A 420 5.06 -3.07 6.94
C LEU A 420 4.17 -1.83 7.06
N THR A 421 4.43 -0.80 6.27
CA THR A 421 3.72 0.49 6.37
C THR A 421 3.09 0.93 5.05
N ASP A 422 3.28 0.14 3.98
CA ASP A 422 2.59 0.32 2.72
C ASP A 422 2.42 -1.02 1.99
N PHE A 423 1.47 -1.07 1.06
CA PHE A 423 1.14 -2.26 0.30
C PHE A 423 2.37 -2.85 -0.39
N CYS A 424 2.63 -4.12 -0.12
CA CYS A 424 3.74 -4.89 -0.65
C CYS A 424 3.24 -5.96 -1.63
N VAL A 425 4.08 -6.25 -2.61
CA VAL A 425 3.89 -7.33 -3.60
C VAL A 425 5.06 -8.32 -3.50
N PRO A 426 4.92 -9.58 -3.94
CA PRO A 426 6.04 -10.53 -3.97
C PRO A 426 7.31 -9.98 -4.63
N ASN A 427 7.14 -9.15 -5.66
CA ASN A 427 8.24 -8.49 -6.36
C ASN A 427 9.02 -7.48 -5.51
N ASP A 428 8.53 -7.05 -4.36
CA ASP A 428 9.34 -6.23 -3.45
C ASP A 428 10.47 -7.06 -2.83
N PHE A 429 10.33 -8.39 -2.74
CA PHE A 429 11.21 -9.28 -1.98
C PHE A 429 11.89 -10.36 -2.84
N PHE A 430 11.24 -10.82 -3.90
CA PHE A 430 11.78 -11.85 -4.80
C PHE A 430 11.60 -11.43 -6.26
N PHE A 431 12.47 -11.89 -7.15
CA PHE A 431 12.13 -11.92 -8.56
C PHE A 431 11.21 -13.12 -8.84
N ALA A 432 10.41 -13.04 -9.91
CA ALA A 432 9.45 -14.08 -10.26
C ALA A 432 10.07 -15.45 -10.58
N ASN A 433 11.37 -15.49 -10.88
CA ASN A 433 12.15 -16.72 -11.03
C ASN A 433 12.69 -17.27 -9.70
N GLY A 434 12.33 -16.69 -8.56
CA GLY A 434 12.72 -17.15 -7.23
C GLY A 434 14.07 -16.62 -6.73
N ILE A 435 14.74 -15.74 -7.46
CA ILE A 435 15.96 -15.06 -6.98
C ILE A 435 15.61 -14.08 -5.87
N MET A 436 16.39 -14.08 -4.78
CA MET A 436 16.17 -13.17 -3.65
C MET A 436 16.57 -11.74 -4.00
N LYS A 437 15.79 -10.78 -3.51
CA LYS A 437 16.21 -9.38 -3.43
C LYS A 437 16.77 -9.13 -2.04
N TYR A 438 17.90 -8.42 -1.98
CA TYR A 438 18.46 -7.98 -0.71
C TYR A 438 18.75 -6.50 -0.73
N PHE A 439 18.78 -5.89 0.45
CA PHE A 439 18.74 -4.44 0.60
C PHE A 439 19.98 -3.97 1.34
N PRO A 440 21.11 -3.74 0.65
CA PRO A 440 22.31 -3.20 1.28
C PRO A 440 22.05 -1.78 1.77
N SER A 441 22.60 -1.46 2.92
CA SER A 441 22.70 -0.09 3.44
C SER A 441 23.92 0.63 2.83
N ASP A 442 24.06 1.93 3.11
CA ASP A 442 25.26 2.69 2.75
C ASP A 442 26.46 2.38 3.65
N THR A 443 26.32 1.47 4.63
CA THR A 443 27.37 1.07 5.58
C THR A 443 28.05 -0.20 5.13
N ARG A 444 29.38 -0.23 5.30
CA ARG A 444 30.23 -1.38 4.97
C ARG A 444 31.03 -1.82 6.18
N VAL A 445 31.22 -3.13 6.27
CA VAL A 445 32.09 -3.79 7.23
C VAL A 445 33.51 -3.77 6.69
N PHE A 446 34.46 -3.39 7.52
CA PHE A 446 35.87 -3.54 7.23
C PHE A 446 36.46 -4.48 8.29
N GLU A 447 36.56 -5.76 7.94
CA GLU A 447 36.83 -6.87 8.85
C GLU A 447 38.12 -6.70 9.65
N SER A 448 39.14 -6.08 9.07
CA SER A 448 40.44 -5.85 9.71
C SER A 448 40.38 -4.88 10.90
N ASP A 449 39.35 -4.03 10.99
CA ASP A 449 39.16 -3.04 12.06
C ASP A 449 38.15 -3.53 13.12
N ILE A 450 37.76 -4.80 13.08
CA ILE A 450 36.76 -5.39 13.98
C ILE A 450 37.45 -6.40 14.89
N ASP A 451 37.78 -5.95 16.10
CA ASP A 451 38.13 -6.84 17.21
C ASP A 451 36.89 -7.31 17.98
N ASP A 452 37.10 -8.14 19.00
CA ASP A 452 36.03 -8.72 19.81
C ASP A 452 35.40 -7.71 20.80
N SER A 453 35.80 -6.43 20.78
CA SER A 453 35.19 -5.36 21.59
C SER A 453 34.10 -4.57 20.85
N ARG A 454 33.94 -4.80 19.54
CA ARG A 454 32.96 -4.14 18.69
C ARG A 454 31.54 -4.65 18.91
N GLU A 455 30.58 -3.95 18.31
CA GLU A 455 29.16 -4.34 18.34
C GLU A 455 28.96 -5.77 17.81
N GLU A 456 28.13 -6.55 18.50
CA GLU A 456 28.03 -8.00 18.26
C GLU A 456 27.68 -8.36 16.80
N TYR A 457 26.82 -7.56 16.16
CA TYR A 457 26.44 -7.78 14.75
C TYR A 457 27.61 -7.58 13.78
N LEU A 458 28.56 -6.68 14.10
CA LEU A 458 29.76 -6.46 13.29
C LEU A 458 30.76 -7.61 13.44
N ILE A 459 30.87 -8.17 14.65
CA ILE A 459 31.68 -9.36 14.90
C ILE A 459 31.14 -10.54 14.09
N ALA A 460 29.82 -10.74 14.10
CA ALA A 460 29.19 -11.79 13.32
C ALA A 460 29.37 -11.59 11.80
N ASP A 461 29.35 -10.34 11.32
CA ASP A 461 29.65 -10.04 9.92
C ASP A 461 31.11 -10.29 9.54
N ARG A 462 32.06 -9.92 10.42
CA ARG A 462 33.49 -10.23 10.24
C ARG A 462 33.71 -11.74 10.10
N ASN A 463 33.05 -12.53 10.95
CA ASN A 463 33.12 -13.98 10.90
C ASN A 463 32.55 -14.51 9.57
N ALA A 464 31.37 -14.04 9.18
CA ALA A 464 30.74 -14.38 7.91
C ALA A 464 31.62 -14.04 6.69
N ILE A 465 32.21 -12.83 6.66
CA ILE A 465 33.11 -12.38 5.59
C ILE A 465 34.32 -13.30 5.48
N SER A 466 34.92 -13.67 6.61
CA SER A 466 36.08 -14.57 6.64
C SER A 466 35.75 -15.93 6.01
N LEU A 467 34.62 -16.53 6.39
CA LEU A 467 34.17 -17.82 5.85
C LEU A 467 33.86 -17.77 4.36
N ILE A 468 33.17 -16.71 3.89
CA ILE A 468 32.85 -16.55 2.47
C ILE A 468 34.12 -16.29 1.64
N LYS A 469 35.08 -15.53 2.17
CA LYS A 469 36.38 -15.29 1.52
C LYS A 469 37.21 -16.57 1.42
N GLU A 470 37.18 -17.42 2.44
CA GLU A 470 37.85 -18.72 2.37
C GLU A 470 37.26 -19.61 1.27
N ASP A 471 35.93 -19.60 1.11
CA ASP A 471 35.24 -20.42 0.10
C ASP A 471 35.42 -19.92 -1.34
N PHE A 472 35.36 -18.60 -1.57
CA PHE A 472 35.33 -18.01 -2.91
C PHE A 472 36.54 -17.14 -3.28
N GLY A 473 37.46 -16.90 -2.35
CA GLY A 473 38.54 -15.91 -2.48
C GLY A 473 38.07 -14.44 -2.40
N LYS A 474 36.77 -14.20 -2.22
CA LYS A 474 36.16 -12.86 -2.10
C LYS A 474 34.82 -12.93 -1.38
N SER A 475 34.40 -11.82 -0.78
CA SER A 475 33.08 -11.62 -0.17
C SER A 475 32.60 -10.20 -0.43
N GLY A 476 31.29 -9.99 -0.44
CA GLY A 476 30.74 -8.66 -0.21
C GLY A 476 30.87 -8.26 1.26
N ASN A 477 30.74 -6.96 1.54
CA ASN A 477 30.88 -6.40 2.88
C ASN A 477 29.85 -5.30 3.18
N ASP A 478 28.83 -5.14 2.34
CA ASP A 478 27.73 -4.23 2.60
C ASP A 478 26.86 -4.78 3.75
N VAL A 479 26.60 -3.96 4.77
CA VAL A 479 25.66 -4.27 5.85
C VAL A 479 24.24 -4.16 5.29
N MET A 480 23.34 -5.07 5.64
CA MET A 480 21.96 -5.00 5.19
C MET A 480 21.14 -4.00 6.00
N LEU A 481 20.18 -3.34 5.33
CA LEU A 481 19.15 -2.56 6.03
C LEU A 481 18.41 -3.45 7.04
N HIS A 482 18.09 -2.89 8.20
CA HIS A 482 17.36 -3.59 9.27
C HIS A 482 15.86 -3.61 8.96
N CYS A 483 15.48 -4.48 8.03
CA CYS A 483 14.14 -4.56 7.44
C CYS A 483 13.79 -6.03 7.15
N PRO A 484 12.54 -6.35 6.77
CA PRO A 484 12.16 -7.73 6.47
C PRO A 484 13.10 -8.39 5.46
N TYR A 485 13.57 -9.59 5.77
CA TYR A 485 14.66 -10.27 5.08
C TYR A 485 14.14 -11.40 4.18
N PRO A 486 14.10 -11.21 2.84
CA PRO A 486 13.76 -12.28 1.91
C PRO A 486 14.79 -13.39 1.99
N SER A 487 14.33 -14.58 2.30
CA SER A 487 15.19 -15.70 2.66
C SER A 487 14.82 -16.93 1.86
N ARG A 488 15.82 -17.81 1.65
CA ARG A 488 15.62 -19.09 0.98
C ARG A 488 16.09 -20.26 1.83
N LYS A 489 15.19 -21.21 2.04
CA LYS A 489 15.44 -22.41 2.85
C LYS A 489 16.64 -23.20 2.32
N SER A 490 16.73 -23.40 1.00
CA SER A 490 17.85 -24.13 0.40
C SER A 490 19.21 -23.45 0.58
N ILE A 491 19.26 -22.11 0.61
CA ILE A 491 20.52 -21.37 0.77
C ILE A 491 21.01 -21.46 2.22
N LEU A 492 20.10 -21.34 3.18
CA LEU A 492 20.45 -21.51 4.59
C LEU A 492 20.91 -22.94 4.89
N SER A 493 20.24 -23.94 4.31
CA SER A 493 20.68 -25.35 4.41
C SER A 493 22.08 -25.54 3.79
N LEU A 494 22.32 -24.95 2.62
CA LEU A 494 23.64 -24.98 1.97
C LEU A 494 24.73 -24.32 2.83
N LEU A 495 24.43 -23.18 3.46
CA LEU A 495 25.37 -22.48 4.34
C LEU A 495 25.69 -23.29 5.58
N GLU A 496 24.69 -23.90 6.20
CA GLU A 496 24.87 -24.77 7.35
C GLU A 496 25.74 -25.99 6.99
N ASP A 497 25.44 -26.68 5.88
CA ASP A 497 26.24 -27.82 5.42
C ASP A 497 27.68 -27.41 5.07
N ARG A 498 27.87 -26.22 4.49
CA ARG A 498 29.19 -25.73 4.06
C ARG A 498 30.06 -25.30 5.25
N PHE A 499 29.45 -24.71 6.26
CA PHE A 499 30.12 -24.13 7.44
C PHE A 499 29.66 -24.82 8.73
N GLU A 500 29.54 -26.16 8.69
CA GLU A 500 28.91 -26.97 9.74
C GLU A 500 29.52 -26.71 11.12
N SER A 501 30.85 -26.64 11.21
CA SER A 501 31.57 -26.37 12.46
C SER A 501 31.18 -25.02 13.06
N GLU A 502 31.09 -23.98 12.24
CA GLU A 502 30.84 -22.61 12.67
C GLU A 502 29.36 -22.39 12.99
N PHE A 503 28.46 -22.98 12.19
CA PHE A 503 27.03 -23.02 12.50
C PHE A 503 26.76 -23.77 13.81
N ALA A 504 27.39 -24.93 14.03
CA ALA A 504 27.23 -25.70 15.27
C ALA A 504 27.78 -24.96 16.49
N LYS A 505 28.88 -24.20 16.34
CA LYS A 505 29.38 -23.32 17.41
C LYS A 505 28.38 -22.21 17.72
N CYS A 506 28.00 -21.41 16.71
CA CYS A 506 27.03 -20.32 16.87
C CYS A 506 25.69 -20.81 17.47
N ALA A 507 25.20 -21.98 17.04
CA ALA A 507 23.97 -22.56 17.56
C ALA A 507 24.04 -22.89 19.07
N LYS A 508 25.23 -23.20 19.62
CA LYS A 508 25.40 -23.53 21.04
C LYS A 508 25.57 -22.31 21.95
N GLU A 509 25.73 -21.13 21.36
CA GLU A 509 25.92 -19.88 22.11
C GLU A 509 24.59 -19.42 22.70
N ARG A 510 24.44 -19.58 24.02
CA ARG A 510 23.23 -19.15 24.74
C ARG A 510 23.05 -17.65 24.73
N PHE A 511 24.15 -16.90 24.74
CA PHE A 511 24.20 -15.45 24.68
C PHE A 511 25.06 -15.03 23.48
N ARG A 512 24.97 -13.75 23.08
CA ARG A 512 25.77 -13.24 21.97
C ARG A 512 27.26 -13.40 22.29
N SER A 513 28.02 -13.85 21.31
CA SER A 513 29.42 -14.22 21.49
C SER A 513 30.26 -13.83 20.28
N LYS A 514 31.58 -13.97 20.41
CA LYS A 514 32.50 -13.84 19.27
C LYS A 514 32.35 -14.94 18.21
N ASN A 515 31.60 -16.00 18.50
CA ASN A 515 31.32 -17.11 17.59
C ASN A 515 30.03 -16.90 16.78
N ASP A 516 29.33 -15.78 17.01
CA ASP A 516 28.08 -15.48 16.33
C ASP A 516 28.26 -15.38 14.80
N LEU A 517 27.19 -15.74 14.09
CA LEU A 517 27.00 -15.58 12.66
C LEU A 517 25.68 -14.84 12.40
N ARG A 518 25.49 -14.29 11.20
CA ARG A 518 24.20 -13.77 10.74
C ARG A 518 23.75 -14.45 9.45
N PRO A 519 23.25 -15.70 9.52
CA PRO A 519 22.83 -16.46 8.35
C PRO A 519 21.76 -15.73 7.52
N ILE A 520 20.78 -15.13 8.21
CA ILE A 520 19.62 -14.47 7.60
C ILE A 520 19.98 -13.06 7.15
N ALA A 521 20.48 -12.23 8.06
CA ALA A 521 20.67 -10.81 7.78
C ALA A 521 21.90 -10.50 6.91
N PHE A 522 22.82 -11.45 6.70
CA PHE A 522 24.09 -11.18 6.01
C PHE A 522 24.56 -12.30 5.09
N MET A 523 24.80 -13.51 5.61
CA MET A 523 25.52 -14.57 4.87
C MET A 523 24.78 -15.01 3.60
N GLN A 524 23.48 -15.27 3.67
CA GLN A 524 22.71 -15.77 2.53
C GLN A 524 22.73 -14.83 1.33
N TYR A 525 22.87 -13.53 1.55
CA TYR A 525 22.89 -12.54 0.48
C TYR A 525 24.24 -12.46 -0.20
N HIS A 526 25.32 -12.38 0.57
CA HIS A 526 26.67 -12.32 0.01
C HIS A 526 27.06 -13.64 -0.65
N TYR A 527 26.77 -14.77 -0.01
CA TYR A 527 26.97 -16.10 -0.59
C TYR A 527 26.05 -16.31 -1.81
N GLY A 528 24.76 -15.96 -1.67
CA GLY A 528 23.78 -16.06 -2.74
C GLY A 528 24.16 -15.20 -3.96
N PHE A 529 24.66 -13.99 -3.76
CA PHE A 529 25.12 -13.12 -4.85
C PHE A 529 26.27 -13.74 -5.63
N LEU A 530 27.26 -14.32 -4.94
CA LEU A 530 28.38 -15.02 -5.58
C LEU A 530 27.95 -16.27 -6.37
N LYS A 531 26.84 -16.90 -5.99
CA LYS A 531 26.22 -18.01 -6.72
C LYS A 531 25.16 -17.59 -7.75
N GLY A 532 24.85 -16.30 -7.90
CA GLY A 532 23.79 -15.81 -8.79
C GLY A 532 22.36 -16.09 -8.29
N LEU A 533 22.17 -16.28 -6.98
CA LEU A 533 20.89 -16.61 -6.33
C LEU A 533 20.28 -15.43 -5.53
N ALA A 534 21.02 -14.33 -5.38
CA ALA A 534 20.56 -13.10 -4.73
C ALA A 534 21.06 -11.88 -5.51
N ILE A 535 20.26 -10.82 -5.59
CA ILE A 535 20.58 -9.59 -6.34
C ILE A 535 20.31 -8.36 -5.46
N PRO A 536 21.24 -7.39 -5.40
CA PRO A 536 21.04 -6.15 -4.64
C PRO A 536 19.87 -5.37 -5.25
N SER A 537 19.00 -4.88 -4.40
CA SER A 537 17.77 -4.17 -4.75
C SER A 537 17.50 -3.07 -3.72
N SER A 538 16.39 -2.34 -3.88
CA SER A 538 15.97 -1.30 -2.94
C SER A 538 14.58 -1.57 -2.39
N LEU A 539 14.40 -1.22 -1.11
CA LEU A 539 13.12 -1.18 -0.41
C LEU A 539 13.05 0.16 0.33
N THR A 540 11.94 0.89 0.20
CA THR A 540 11.79 2.13 0.96
C THR A 540 11.61 1.80 2.43
N HIS A 541 12.64 2.07 3.23
CA HIS A 541 12.71 1.68 4.62
C HIS A 541 13.00 2.88 5.53
N ARG A 542 12.50 2.84 6.77
CA ARG A 542 12.88 3.79 7.81
C ARG A 542 13.21 3.10 9.14
N TYR A 543 14.46 3.26 9.55
CA TYR A 543 14.91 2.90 10.89
C TYR A 543 14.58 4.01 11.89
N LEU A 544 13.88 3.65 12.98
CA LEU A 544 13.36 4.54 14.00
C LEU A 544 13.95 4.16 15.35
N ALA A 545 15.07 4.79 15.71
CA ALA A 545 15.72 4.55 16.99
C ALA A 545 15.05 5.35 18.11
N LEU A 546 14.50 4.64 19.11
CA LEU A 546 13.66 5.22 20.17
C LEU A 546 14.41 6.20 21.09
N TYR A 547 15.72 6.02 21.29
CA TYR A 547 16.53 6.91 22.14
C TYR A 547 16.62 8.34 21.60
N LYS A 548 16.42 8.57 20.30
CA LYS A 548 16.58 9.90 19.70
C LYS A 548 15.54 10.87 20.24
N ASP A 549 15.96 12.08 20.61
CA ASP A 549 15.05 13.17 21.05
C ASP A 549 14.02 13.56 19.97
N THR A 550 14.30 13.22 18.72
CA THR A 550 13.45 13.53 17.57
C THR A 550 12.44 12.43 17.23
N ILE A 551 12.28 11.40 18.06
CA ILE A 551 11.45 10.22 17.72
C ILE A 551 9.99 10.57 17.42
N ASP A 552 9.36 11.48 18.18
CA ASP A 552 8.00 11.98 17.90
C ASP A 552 7.91 12.57 16.47
N ARG A 553 8.82 13.50 16.13
CA ARG A 553 8.88 14.09 14.79
C ARG A 553 9.09 13.02 13.71
N GLN A 554 9.85 11.97 13.99
CA GLN A 554 10.08 10.88 13.06
C GLN A 554 8.83 10.02 12.87
N PHE A 555 8.12 9.65 13.94
CA PHE A 555 6.83 8.95 13.87
C PHE A 555 5.80 9.76 13.08
N ASN A 556 5.65 11.05 13.40
CA ASN A 556 4.77 11.93 12.64
C ASN A 556 5.20 12.04 11.17
N GLY A 557 6.50 12.09 10.88
CA GLY A 557 7.02 12.07 9.51
C GLY A 557 6.63 10.79 8.75
N VAL A 558 6.80 9.62 9.35
CA VAL A 558 6.38 8.33 8.77
C VAL A 558 4.87 8.30 8.55
N PHE A 559 4.10 8.74 9.56
CA PHE A 559 2.65 8.79 9.52
C PHE A 559 2.11 9.72 8.43
N VAL A 560 2.70 10.91 8.26
CA VAL A 560 2.21 11.89 7.28
C VAL A 560 2.67 11.57 5.87
N THR A 561 3.93 11.15 5.70
CA THR A 561 4.50 10.97 4.35
C THR A 561 4.13 9.66 3.69
N ARG A 562 3.87 8.60 4.47
CA ARG A 562 3.46 7.27 3.97
C ARG A 562 4.36 6.70 2.86
N LYS A 563 5.63 7.12 2.79
CA LYS A 563 6.53 6.81 1.65
C LYS A 563 7.38 5.55 1.85
N TYR A 564 7.33 4.95 3.02
CA TYR A 564 8.12 3.77 3.38
C TYR A 564 7.24 2.53 3.32
N LYS A 565 7.75 1.47 2.67
CA LYS A 565 7.14 0.13 2.68
C LYS A 565 7.37 -0.58 3.99
N SER A 566 8.51 -0.34 4.65
CA SER A 566 8.80 -0.91 5.96
C SER A 566 9.43 0.09 6.91
N ILE A 567 9.24 -0.16 8.20
CA ILE A 567 9.95 0.51 9.28
C ILE A 567 10.51 -0.51 10.26
N CYS A 568 11.53 -0.10 11.02
CA CYS A 568 12.04 -0.83 12.17
C CYS A 568 11.99 0.13 13.38
N ILE A 569 11.30 -0.28 14.45
CA ILE A 569 11.17 0.50 15.69
C ILE A 569 12.18 -0.07 16.68
N ASN A 570 13.41 0.46 16.68
CA ASN A 570 14.46 -0.11 17.50
C ASN A 570 14.54 0.53 18.90
N ASP A 571 14.38 -0.31 19.91
CA ASP A 571 14.46 0.02 21.33
C ASP A 571 15.88 -0.23 21.87
N VAL A 572 16.75 0.76 21.71
CA VAL A 572 18.13 0.71 22.21
C VAL A 572 18.43 1.98 22.99
N ALA A 573 18.92 1.82 24.22
CA ALA A 573 19.45 2.84 25.12
C ALA A 573 18.51 4.03 25.34
N VAL A 574 17.23 3.77 25.60
CA VAL A 574 16.26 4.83 25.92
C VAL A 574 16.48 5.27 27.36
N PRO A 575 16.80 6.57 27.63
CA PRO A 575 17.02 7.03 29.00
C PRO A 575 15.82 6.77 29.90
N THR A 576 16.05 6.28 31.12
CA THR A 576 15.01 5.86 32.08
C THR A 576 13.96 6.95 32.31
N GLU A 577 14.39 8.21 32.38
CA GLU A 577 13.52 9.37 32.57
C GLU A 577 12.58 9.65 31.38
N ARG A 578 12.91 9.16 30.17
CA ARG A 578 12.08 9.31 28.96
C ARG A 578 11.28 8.05 28.63
N LEU A 579 11.56 6.93 29.29
CA LEU A 579 11.03 5.62 28.91
C LEU A 579 9.50 5.58 28.85
N SER A 580 8.80 6.07 29.88
CA SER A 580 7.33 6.10 29.90
C SER A 580 6.75 6.90 28.73
N ALA A 581 7.28 8.11 28.49
CA ALA A 581 6.81 8.98 27.43
C ALA A 581 7.07 8.38 26.03
N VAL A 582 8.24 7.76 25.82
CA VAL A 582 8.58 7.10 24.55
C VAL A 582 7.70 5.86 24.32
N ASN A 583 7.38 5.10 25.38
CA ASN A 583 6.46 3.96 25.30
C ASN A 583 5.06 4.41 24.90
N GLU A 584 4.51 5.43 25.55
CA GLU A 584 3.20 5.99 25.21
C GLU A 584 3.16 6.49 23.76
N LEU A 585 4.19 7.22 23.32
CA LEU A 585 4.30 7.70 21.93
C LEU A 585 4.35 6.55 20.92
N THR A 586 5.07 5.47 21.25
CA THR A 586 5.20 4.30 20.37
C THR A 586 3.88 3.56 20.25
N ILE A 587 3.18 3.32 21.38
CA ILE A 587 1.85 2.70 21.40
C ILE A 587 0.85 3.55 20.60
N GLN A 588 0.81 4.86 20.84
CA GLN A 588 -0.06 5.77 20.09
C GLN A 588 0.23 5.72 18.59
N PHE A 589 1.49 5.68 18.18
CA PHE A 589 1.85 5.54 16.77
C PHE A 589 1.35 4.22 16.17
N LEU A 590 1.57 3.09 16.86
CA LEU A 590 1.17 1.76 16.41
C LEU A 590 -0.37 1.63 16.30
N GLU A 591 -1.11 2.06 17.33
CA GLU A 591 -2.58 2.12 17.31
C GLU A 591 -3.11 3.01 16.19
N SER A 592 -2.44 4.13 15.95
CA SER A 592 -2.80 5.09 14.91
C SER A 592 -2.58 4.55 13.49
N TYR A 593 -1.49 3.80 13.29
CA TYR A 593 -1.09 3.29 11.98
C TYR A 593 -1.79 1.98 11.62
N PHE A 594 -2.03 1.13 12.63
CA PHE A 594 -2.60 -0.22 12.52
C PHE A 594 -3.86 -0.36 13.41
N PRO A 595 -4.91 0.46 13.18
CA PRO A 595 -6.05 0.58 14.08
C PRO A 595 -7.00 -0.63 14.05
N PHE A 596 -6.92 -1.50 13.04
CA PHE A 596 -7.83 -2.62 12.89
C PHE A 596 -7.21 -3.91 13.40
N GLU A 597 -8.02 -4.65 14.16
CA GLU A 597 -7.72 -6.04 14.50
C GLU A 597 -7.57 -6.88 13.24
N SER A 598 -6.58 -7.78 13.30
CA SER A 598 -6.33 -8.79 12.28
C SER A 598 -7.11 -10.06 12.56
N SER A 599 -7.24 -10.94 11.56
CA SER A 599 -7.81 -12.30 11.76
C SER A 599 -6.96 -13.19 12.67
N PHE A 600 -5.77 -12.74 13.07
CA PHE A 600 -4.85 -13.44 13.97
C PHE A 600 -5.08 -13.08 15.45
N GLU A 601 -6.06 -12.21 15.75
CA GLU A 601 -6.45 -11.85 17.11
C GLU A 601 -7.73 -12.59 17.51
N LYS A 602 -7.87 -12.93 18.81
CA LYS A 602 -9.02 -13.63 19.38
C LYS A 602 -10.29 -12.78 19.47
#